data_AF-A0A6J5DBC7-F1
#
_entry.id   AF-A0A6J5DBC7-F1
#
_cell.length_a   1.000
_cell.length_b   1.000
_cell.length_c   1.000
_cell.angle_alpha   90.00
_cell.angle_beta   90.00
_cell.angle_gamma   90.00
#
_symmetry.space_group_name_H-M   'P 1'
#
loop_
_entity.id
_entity.type
_entity.pdbx_description
1 polymer ?
#
loop_
_entity_poly.entity_id
_entity_poly.type
_entity_poly.pdbx_seq_one_letter_code
_entity_poly.pdbx_strand_id
1 'polypeptide(L)'
;MTRLTDAGDVYFRYARQALHDLAEGRRAIHDVQDLSRGSLRIAVTPTFTSYLVGPLVEAFHGRCPDVSLSVREMSQERIEALLVDDELDVGIAFDEVQTADIEAQTLLVETLALVVNRRHALAGKRKAGLRRTAVLLQRKGAYRSAAARAFVELALAQQAGKGKKEGEPRPARPRTAGR
;
A
#
# COMPACT_ATOMS: atom_id res chain seq x y z
N MET A 1 -19.00 29.57 7.84
CA MET A 1 -18.25 28.35 8.21
C MET A 1 -19.16 27.51 9.08
N THR A 2 -19.80 26.48 8.52
CA THR A 2 -20.77 25.64 9.25
C THR A 2 -20.05 24.42 9.82
N ARG A 3 -20.15 24.21 11.13
CA ARG A 3 -19.63 23.04 11.84
C ARG A 3 -20.80 22.22 12.35
N LEU A 4 -20.63 20.90 12.42
CA LEU A 4 -21.62 20.01 13.02
C LEU A 4 -21.77 20.33 14.51
N THR A 5 -22.98 20.09 15.02
CA THR A 5 -23.25 20.04 16.46
C THR A 5 -22.81 18.70 17.02
N ASP A 6 -22.68 18.55 18.34
CA ASP A 6 -22.31 17.26 18.96
C ASP A 6 -23.27 16.14 18.57
N ALA A 7 -24.58 16.43 18.53
CA ALA A 7 -25.58 15.49 18.03
C ALA A 7 -25.43 15.21 16.52
N GLY A 8 -25.02 16.21 15.74
CA GLY A 8 -24.71 16.09 14.33
C GLY A 8 -23.49 15.19 14.06
N ASP A 9 -22.43 15.28 14.87
CA ASP A 9 -21.25 14.43 14.76
C ASP A 9 -21.58 12.96 15.06
N VAL A 10 -22.42 12.71 16.07
CA VAL A 10 -22.90 11.36 16.39
C VAL A 10 -23.75 10.81 15.24
N TYR A 11 -24.73 11.58 14.76
CA TYR A 11 -25.60 11.14 13.67
C TYR A 11 -24.82 10.94 12.36
N PHE A 12 -23.88 11.82 12.05
CA PHE A 12 -23.03 11.73 10.86
C PHE A 12 -22.26 10.40 10.82
N ARG A 13 -21.71 9.96 11.96
CA ARG A 13 -21.02 8.66 12.06
C ARG A 13 -21.94 7.49 11.71
N TYR A 14 -23.15 7.45 12.29
CA TYR A 14 -24.11 6.38 12.03
C TYR A 14 -24.66 6.42 10.60
N ALA A 15 -24.99 7.61 10.09
CA ALA A 15 -25.47 7.77 8.72
C ALA A 15 -24.42 7.33 7.69
N ARG A 16 -23.14 7.66 7.94
CA ARG A 16 -22.03 7.21 7.11
C ARG A 16 -21.86 5.70 7.16
N GLN A 17 -21.93 5.09 8.35
CA GLN A 17 -21.89 3.63 8.50
C GLN A 17 -23.05 2.94 7.76
N ALA A 18 -24.29 3.43 7.90
CA ALA A 18 -25.44 2.83 7.24
C ALA A 18 -25.37 2.92 5.70
N LEU A 19 -24.97 4.08 5.18
CA LEU A 19 -24.73 4.24 3.74
C LEU A 19 -23.58 3.35 3.26
N HIS A 20 -22.57 3.15 4.11
CA HIS A 20 -21.46 2.27 3.85
C HIS A 20 -21.91 0.80 3.78
N ASP A 21 -22.62 0.29 4.78
CA ASP A 21 -23.14 -1.09 4.81
C ASP A 21 -24.03 -1.39 3.60
N LEU A 22 -24.85 -0.43 3.17
CA LEU A 22 -25.65 -0.53 1.95
C LEU A 22 -24.79 -0.62 0.68
N ALA A 23 -23.70 0.17 0.61
CA ALA A 23 -22.76 0.12 -0.49
C ALA A 23 -22.01 -1.22 -0.55
N GLU A 24 -21.58 -1.75 0.61
CA GLU A 24 -20.94 -3.07 0.70
C GLU A 24 -21.89 -4.19 0.30
N GLY A 25 -23.15 -4.17 0.79
CA GLY A 25 -24.16 -5.13 0.37
C GLY A 25 -24.40 -5.13 -1.14
N ARG A 26 -24.43 -3.94 -1.76
CA ARG A 26 -24.54 -3.81 -3.21
C ARG A 26 -23.31 -4.35 -3.95
N ARG A 27 -22.09 -4.08 -3.46
CA ARG A 27 -20.85 -4.63 -4.04
C ARG A 27 -20.84 -6.15 -3.94
N ALA A 28 -21.21 -6.70 -2.79
CA ALA A 28 -21.27 -8.14 -2.58
C ALA A 28 -22.20 -8.84 -3.56
N ILE A 29 -23.35 -8.24 -3.91
CA ILE A 29 -24.28 -8.77 -4.93
C ILE A 29 -23.65 -8.75 -6.33
N HIS A 30 -22.92 -7.68 -6.68
CA HIS A 30 -22.27 -7.57 -8.00
C HIS A 30 -21.06 -8.50 -8.16
N ASP A 31 -20.27 -8.70 -7.10
CA ASP A 31 -19.09 -9.58 -7.10
C ASP A 31 -19.45 -11.07 -7.27
N VAL A 32 -20.69 -11.47 -6.94
CA VAL A 32 -21.19 -12.84 -7.19
C VAL A 32 -21.39 -13.10 -8.69
N GLN A 33 -21.53 -12.05 -9.51
CA GLN A 33 -21.89 -12.21 -10.91
C GLN A 33 -20.70 -12.23 -11.88
N ASP A 34 -19.56 -11.62 -11.57
CA ASP A 34 -18.33 -11.73 -12.37
C ASP A 34 -17.18 -10.98 -11.69
N LEU A 35 -15.98 -11.58 -11.64
CA LEU A 35 -14.71 -10.91 -11.25
C LEU A 35 -14.34 -9.70 -12.15
N SER A 36 -15.19 -9.38 -13.12
CA SER A 36 -14.87 -8.66 -14.34
C SER A 36 -15.42 -7.23 -14.37
N ARG A 37 -16.04 -6.67 -13.32
CA ARG A 37 -16.60 -5.29 -13.37
C ARG A 37 -16.53 -4.50 -12.05
N GLY A 38 -15.53 -4.79 -11.23
CA GLY A 38 -15.34 -4.13 -9.94
C GLY A 38 -14.54 -2.82 -10.00
N SER A 39 -14.42 -2.15 -8.86
CA SER A 39 -13.43 -1.09 -8.64
C SER A 39 -12.52 -1.45 -7.48
N LEU A 40 -11.25 -1.05 -7.57
CA LEU A 40 -10.27 -1.19 -6.50
C LEU A 40 -9.66 0.17 -6.19
N ARG A 41 -9.79 0.62 -4.95
CA ARG A 41 -9.29 1.91 -4.45
C ARG A 41 -8.10 1.65 -3.55
N ILE A 42 -6.91 1.98 -4.05
CA ILE A 42 -5.68 1.84 -3.28
C ILE A 42 -5.07 3.21 -2.97
N ALA A 43 -4.42 3.29 -1.82
CA ALA A 43 -3.56 4.42 -1.50
C ALA A 43 -2.18 3.96 -1.07
N VAL A 44 -1.21 4.86 -1.25
CA VAL A 44 0.20 4.57 -1.05
C VAL A 44 0.89 5.80 -0.47
N THR A 45 1.87 5.59 0.41
CA THR A 45 2.73 6.69 0.84
C THR A 45 3.73 7.04 -0.27
N PRO A 46 4.06 8.33 -0.50
CA PRO A 46 4.83 8.77 -1.67
C PRO A 46 6.18 8.04 -1.89
N THR A 47 6.82 7.58 -0.81
CA THR A 47 8.09 6.83 -0.87
C THR A 47 7.99 5.57 -1.74
N PHE A 48 6.84 4.90 -1.73
CA PHE A 48 6.65 3.62 -2.42
C PHE A 48 6.19 3.77 -3.87
N THR A 49 5.62 4.93 -4.27
CA THR A 49 5.10 5.12 -5.63
C THR A 49 6.15 4.85 -6.69
N SER A 50 7.37 5.37 -6.46
CA SER A 50 8.44 5.38 -7.47
C SER A 50 8.93 4.01 -7.92
N TYR A 51 8.75 2.96 -7.11
CA TYR A 51 9.33 1.64 -7.40
C TYR A 51 8.40 0.45 -7.16
N LEU A 52 7.34 0.60 -6.36
CA LEU A 52 6.45 -0.50 -5.98
C LEU A 52 5.14 -0.46 -6.76
N VAL A 53 4.55 0.73 -6.93
CA VAL A 53 3.21 0.88 -7.52
C VAL A 53 3.19 0.48 -8.99
N GLY A 54 4.15 0.93 -9.80
CA GLY A 54 4.18 0.63 -11.24
C GLY A 54 4.10 -0.87 -11.54
N PRO A 55 5.04 -1.70 -11.05
CA PRO A 55 5.02 -3.15 -11.27
C PRO A 55 3.79 -3.86 -10.69
N LEU A 56 3.22 -3.37 -9.58
CA LEU A 56 1.99 -3.93 -8.99
C LEU A 56 0.77 -3.62 -9.85
N VAL A 57 0.64 -2.37 -10.33
CA VAL A 57 -0.45 -1.94 -11.21
C VAL A 57 -0.41 -2.70 -12.52
N GLU A 58 0.76 -2.82 -13.14
CA GLU A 58 0.94 -3.56 -14.39
C GLU A 58 0.51 -5.03 -14.24
N ALA A 59 1.04 -5.71 -13.20
CA ALA A 59 0.72 -7.10 -12.94
C ALA A 59 -0.76 -7.31 -12.57
N PHE A 60 -1.36 -6.37 -11.82
CA PHE A 60 -2.78 -6.41 -11.48
C PHE A 60 -3.66 -6.24 -12.72
N HIS A 61 -3.37 -5.24 -13.56
CA HIS A 61 -4.15 -4.98 -14.77
C HIS A 61 -4.06 -6.16 -15.76
N GLY A 62 -2.91 -6.84 -15.84
CA GLY A 62 -2.78 -8.06 -16.65
C GLY A 62 -3.66 -9.23 -16.17
N ARG A 63 -4.00 -9.29 -14.88
CA ARG A 63 -4.82 -10.35 -14.27
C ARG A 63 -6.31 -9.97 -14.15
N CYS A 64 -6.59 -8.68 -14.03
CA CYS A 64 -7.92 -8.11 -13.82
C CYS A 64 -8.14 -6.89 -14.75
N PRO A 65 -8.19 -7.09 -16.08
CA PRO A 65 -8.23 -5.99 -17.05
C PRO A 65 -9.49 -5.12 -16.94
N ASP A 66 -10.60 -5.72 -16.53
CA ASP A 66 -11.90 -5.04 -16.47
C ASP A 66 -12.19 -4.39 -15.10
N VAL A 67 -11.25 -4.46 -14.15
CA VAL A 67 -11.38 -3.79 -12.84
C VAL A 67 -10.86 -2.35 -12.95
N SER A 68 -11.69 -1.39 -12.54
CA SER A 68 -11.27 0.01 -12.43
C SER A 68 -10.36 0.21 -11.21
N LEU A 69 -9.08 0.46 -11.43
CA LEU A 69 -8.10 0.71 -10.37
C LEU A 69 -7.85 2.20 -10.18
N SER A 70 -8.12 2.73 -8.99
CA SER A 70 -7.73 4.08 -8.59
C SER A 70 -6.56 4.03 -7.60
N VAL A 71 -5.50 4.78 -7.89
CA VAL A 71 -4.31 4.88 -7.04
C VAL A 71 -4.15 6.32 -6.58
N ARG A 72 -3.98 6.54 -5.27
CA ARG A 72 -3.78 7.88 -4.69
C ARG A 72 -2.59 7.91 -3.74
N GLU A 73 -1.83 9.00 -3.80
CA GLU A 73 -0.78 9.28 -2.81
C GLU A 73 -1.33 10.09 -1.65
N MET A 74 -1.01 9.68 -0.42
CA MET A 74 -1.35 10.43 0.79
C MET A 74 -0.51 9.98 1.99
N SER A 75 -0.62 10.68 3.13
CA SER A 75 0.06 10.27 4.36
C SER A 75 -0.56 9.00 4.95
N GLN A 76 0.21 8.24 5.73
CA GLN A 76 -0.27 6.99 6.32
C GLN A 76 -1.48 7.22 7.23
N GLU A 77 -1.50 8.30 8.01
CA GLU A 77 -2.63 8.66 8.88
C GLU A 77 -3.91 8.86 8.07
N ARG A 78 -3.78 9.46 6.87
CA ARG A 78 -4.91 9.62 5.95
C ARG A 78 -5.32 8.28 5.34
N ILE A 79 -4.37 7.41 5.01
CA ILE A 79 -4.67 6.04 4.52
C ILE A 79 -5.47 5.28 5.58
N GLU A 80 -4.99 5.24 6.83
CA GLU A 80 -5.65 4.55 7.94
C GLU A 80 -7.08 5.09 8.17
N ALA A 81 -7.26 6.42 8.18
CA ALA A 81 -8.58 7.02 8.33
C ALA A 81 -9.54 6.61 7.19
N LEU A 82 -9.09 6.66 5.93
CA LEU A 82 -9.93 6.28 4.80
C LEU A 82 -10.17 4.77 4.68
N LEU A 83 -9.28 3.93 5.22
CA LEU A 83 -9.54 2.49 5.35
C LEU A 83 -10.60 2.22 6.42
N VAL A 84 -10.54 2.90 7.58
CA VAL A 84 -11.58 2.80 8.62
C VAL A 84 -12.93 3.32 8.12
N ASP A 85 -12.92 4.26 7.20
CA ASP A 85 -14.14 4.78 6.59
C ASP A 85 -14.57 4.00 5.33
N ASP A 86 -13.81 2.94 4.98
CA ASP A 86 -13.97 2.12 3.77
C ASP A 86 -14.09 2.95 2.47
N GLU A 87 -13.44 4.11 2.47
CA GLU A 87 -13.18 4.94 1.29
C GLU A 87 -11.98 4.41 0.48
N LEU A 88 -11.16 3.56 1.10
CA LEU A 88 -10.10 2.78 0.49
C LEU A 88 -10.31 1.29 0.76
N ASP A 89 -9.81 0.45 -0.15
CA ASP A 89 -9.85 -1.00 -0.01
C ASP A 89 -8.49 -1.55 0.47
N VAL A 90 -7.39 -0.91 0.06
CA VAL A 90 -6.01 -1.29 0.41
C VAL A 90 -5.11 -0.06 0.58
N GLY A 91 -4.26 -0.09 1.61
CA GLY A 91 -3.18 0.86 1.81
C GLY A 91 -1.80 0.21 1.63
N ILE A 92 -0.81 0.97 1.18
CA ILE A 92 0.61 0.57 1.23
C ILE A 92 1.37 1.65 2.00
N ALA A 93 1.91 1.28 3.15
CA ALA A 93 2.53 2.21 4.09
C ALA A 93 3.64 1.53 4.92
N PHE A 94 4.07 2.14 6.03
CA PHE A 94 5.04 1.56 6.95
C PHE A 94 4.33 0.75 8.05
N ASP A 95 5.07 -0.13 8.73
CA ASP A 95 4.58 -1.01 9.82
C ASP A 95 4.15 -0.27 11.10
N GLU A 96 4.34 1.05 11.15
CA GLU A 96 4.05 1.94 12.27
C GLU A 96 2.53 2.27 12.38
N VAL A 97 1.67 1.24 12.34
CA VAL A 97 0.21 1.38 12.33
C VAL A 97 -0.32 1.89 13.67
N GLN A 98 -1.16 2.92 13.63
CA GLN A 98 -1.68 3.58 14.84
C GLN A 98 -3.12 3.16 15.17
N THR A 99 -3.85 2.61 14.20
CA THR A 99 -5.29 2.34 14.32
C THR A 99 -5.59 0.87 14.59
N ALA A 100 -6.32 0.58 15.68
CA ALA A 100 -6.62 -0.79 16.11
C ALA A 100 -7.46 -1.61 15.10
N ASP A 101 -8.28 -0.93 14.28
CA ASP A 101 -9.14 -1.55 13.27
C ASP A 101 -8.41 -1.87 11.97
N ILE A 102 -7.09 -1.61 11.90
CA ILE A 102 -6.27 -1.88 10.72
C ILE A 102 -5.40 -3.12 10.97
N GLU A 103 -5.36 -4.01 9.99
CA GLU A 103 -4.38 -5.09 9.91
C GLU A 103 -3.26 -4.71 8.95
N ALA A 104 -2.04 -5.12 9.29
CA ALA A 104 -0.84 -4.91 8.50
C ALA A 104 -0.23 -6.25 8.09
N GLN A 105 0.09 -6.40 6.80
CA GLN A 105 0.79 -7.55 6.26
C GLN A 105 2.09 -7.11 5.62
N THR A 106 3.21 -7.75 5.97
CA THR A 106 4.53 -7.36 5.47
C THR A 106 4.66 -7.52 3.97
N LEU A 107 5.06 -6.42 3.32
CA LEU A 107 5.29 -6.29 1.88
C LEU A 107 6.74 -6.03 1.50
N LEU A 108 7.69 -5.87 2.40
CA LEU A 108 9.14 -5.94 2.14
C LEU A 108 9.84 -5.24 3.30
N VAL A 109 11.12 -5.55 3.46
CA VAL A 109 12.00 -4.80 4.36
C VAL A 109 12.95 -3.96 3.52
N GLU A 110 12.75 -2.65 3.53
CA GLU A 110 13.66 -1.70 2.92
C GLU A 110 14.94 -1.56 3.75
N THR A 111 16.08 -1.48 3.07
CA THR A 111 17.33 -1.02 3.67
C THR A 111 17.63 0.38 3.13
N LEU A 112 17.56 1.38 3.99
CA LEU A 112 17.84 2.76 3.66
C LEU A 112 19.35 2.99 3.56
N ALA A 113 19.74 3.79 2.56
CA ALA A 113 21.13 4.16 2.32
C ALA A 113 21.32 5.66 2.48
N LEU A 114 22.42 6.05 3.12
CA LEU A 114 22.82 7.45 3.20
C LEU A 114 23.52 7.87 1.91
N VAL A 115 22.96 8.86 1.22
CA VAL A 115 23.60 9.49 0.05
C VAL A 115 24.40 10.69 0.51
N VAL A 116 25.71 10.68 0.25
CA VAL A 116 26.62 11.78 0.59
C VAL A 116 27.42 12.23 -0.62
N ASN A 117 27.91 13.47 -0.59
CA ASN A 117 28.89 13.94 -1.55
C ASN A 117 30.15 13.06 -1.53
N ARG A 118 30.80 12.84 -2.69
CA ARG A 118 32.01 12.03 -2.81
C ARG A 118 33.18 12.49 -1.93
N ARG A 119 33.21 13.77 -1.53
CA ARG A 119 34.23 14.36 -0.64
C ARG A 119 33.87 14.29 0.84
N HIS A 120 32.68 13.79 1.18
CA HIS A 120 32.24 13.70 2.57
C HIS A 120 33.02 12.64 3.34
N ALA A 121 33.25 12.84 4.64
CA ALA A 121 34.01 11.91 5.50
C ALA A 121 33.41 10.49 5.63
N LEU A 122 32.16 10.33 5.20
CA LEU A 122 31.44 9.05 5.14
C LEU A 122 31.40 8.43 3.75
N ALA A 123 31.97 9.08 2.72
CA ALA A 123 32.02 8.53 1.38
C ALA A 123 32.80 7.20 1.38
N GLY A 124 32.20 6.17 0.76
CA GLY A 124 32.79 4.82 0.71
C GLY A 124 32.69 4.01 2.00
N LYS A 125 32.18 4.58 3.11
CA LYS A 125 31.96 3.82 4.35
C LYS A 125 30.63 3.08 4.28
N ARG A 126 30.67 1.75 4.40
CA ARG A 126 29.47 0.92 4.57
C ARG A 126 29.14 0.87 6.07
N LYS A 127 28.01 1.42 6.47
CA LYS A 127 27.39 1.16 7.77
C LYS A 127 26.11 0.37 7.57
N ALA A 128 25.68 -0.37 8.59
CA ALA A 128 24.37 -1.01 8.57
C ALA A 128 23.32 0.08 8.31
N GLY A 129 22.55 -0.11 7.23
CA GLY A 129 21.48 0.81 6.85
C GLY A 129 20.32 0.71 7.83
N LEU A 130 19.60 1.83 8.01
CA LEU A 130 18.33 1.80 8.73
C LEU A 130 17.35 0.92 7.96
N ARG A 131 16.65 0.03 8.65
CA ARG A 131 15.63 -0.82 8.03
C ARG A 131 14.25 -0.28 8.32
N ARG A 132 13.38 -0.34 7.32
CA ARG A 132 11.95 -0.04 7.45
C ARG A 132 11.13 -1.11 6.78
N THR A 133 9.99 -1.44 7.34
CA THR A 133 9.11 -2.46 6.80
C THR A 133 7.99 -1.78 6.04
N ALA A 134 7.86 -2.06 4.75
CA ALA A 134 6.66 -1.71 4.02
C ALA A 134 5.59 -2.77 4.32
N VAL A 135 4.35 -2.34 4.48
CA VAL A 135 3.21 -3.20 4.78
C VAL A 135 2.03 -2.85 3.90
N LEU A 136 1.20 -3.86 3.66
CA LEU A 136 -0.14 -3.74 3.12
C LEU A 136 -1.09 -3.54 4.30
N LEU A 137 -1.90 -2.49 4.23
CA LEU A 137 -2.90 -2.13 5.24
C LEU A 137 -4.30 -2.47 4.73
N GLN A 138 -5.11 -3.12 5.57
CA GLN A 138 -6.54 -3.32 5.32
C GLN A 138 -7.33 -3.10 6.60
N ARG A 139 -8.62 -2.77 6.47
CA ARG A 139 -9.53 -2.76 7.62
C ARG A 139 -9.85 -4.19 8.05
N LYS A 140 -9.82 -4.43 9.37
CA LYS A 140 -10.20 -5.70 10.00
C LYS A 140 -11.70 -5.94 9.82
N GLY A 141 -12.06 -7.16 9.44
CA GLY A 141 -13.46 -7.57 9.31
C GLY A 141 -14.24 -6.92 8.17
N ALA A 142 -13.62 -6.02 7.39
CA ALA A 142 -14.26 -5.41 6.23
C ALA A 142 -14.49 -6.45 5.12
N TYR A 143 -15.55 -6.25 4.34
CA TYR A 143 -15.78 -7.04 3.15
C TYR A 143 -14.63 -6.80 2.16
N ARG A 144 -14.13 -7.90 1.59
CA ARG A 144 -13.07 -7.86 0.58
C ARG A 144 -13.65 -8.30 -0.74
N SER A 145 -13.70 -7.37 -1.68
CA SER A 145 -14.05 -7.67 -3.07
C SER A 145 -13.08 -8.67 -3.69
N ALA A 146 -13.50 -9.33 -4.75
CA ALA A 146 -12.63 -10.25 -5.50
C ALA A 146 -11.39 -9.51 -6.05
N ALA A 147 -11.56 -8.26 -6.48
CA ALA A 147 -10.48 -7.39 -6.91
C ALA A 147 -9.46 -7.10 -5.79
N ALA A 148 -9.93 -6.75 -4.58
CA ALA A 148 -9.06 -6.50 -3.44
C ALA A 148 -8.27 -7.76 -3.05
N ARG A 149 -8.92 -8.93 -3.03
CA ARG A 149 -8.24 -10.21 -2.76
C ARG A 149 -7.17 -10.51 -3.79
N ALA A 150 -7.50 -10.38 -5.07
CA ALA A 150 -6.55 -10.63 -6.16
C ALA A 150 -5.35 -9.68 -6.10
N PHE A 151 -5.56 -8.40 -5.76
CA PHE A 151 -4.49 -7.44 -5.58
C PHE A 151 -3.57 -7.79 -4.39
N VAL A 152 -4.15 -8.14 -3.25
CA VAL A 152 -3.39 -8.53 -2.05
C VAL A 152 -2.55 -9.78 -2.31
N GLU A 153 -3.14 -10.81 -2.92
CA GLU A 153 -2.42 -12.02 -3.32
C GLU A 153 -1.25 -11.70 -4.24
N LEU A 154 -1.46 -10.82 -5.22
CA LEU A 154 -0.43 -10.41 -6.17
C LEU A 154 0.69 -9.64 -5.48
N ALA A 155 0.36 -8.71 -4.58
CA ALA A 155 1.33 -7.92 -3.84
C ALA A 155 2.20 -8.78 -2.92
N LEU A 156 1.59 -9.76 -2.25
CA LEU A 156 2.29 -10.73 -1.41
C LEU A 156 3.13 -11.71 -2.25
N ALA A 157 2.66 -12.14 -3.42
CA ALA A 157 3.41 -13.03 -4.30
C ALA A 157 4.70 -12.37 -4.86
N GLN A 158 4.66 -11.06 -5.12
CA GLN A 158 5.86 -10.32 -5.55
C GLN A 158 6.97 -10.29 -4.47
N GLN A 159 6.64 -10.51 -3.19
CA GLN A 159 7.63 -10.67 -2.11
C GLN A 159 8.50 -11.90 -2.30
N ALA A 160 7.84 -13.03 -2.60
CA ALA A 160 8.51 -14.31 -2.75
C ALA A 160 9.50 -14.30 -3.93
N GLY A 161 9.22 -13.49 -4.97
CA GLY A 161 10.10 -13.31 -6.12
C GLY A 161 11.35 -12.46 -5.86
N LYS A 162 11.27 -11.45 -4.96
CA LYS A 162 12.38 -10.53 -4.65
C LYS A 162 13.36 -11.09 -3.62
N GLY A 163 12.88 -11.88 -2.65
CA GLY A 163 13.72 -12.52 -1.62
C GLY A 163 14.80 -13.45 -2.16
N LYS A 164 14.70 -13.91 -3.42
CA LYS A 164 15.70 -14.78 -4.07
C LYS A 164 16.79 -14.02 -4.84
N LYS A 165 16.60 -12.72 -5.16
CA LYS A 165 17.55 -11.93 -5.98
C LYS A 165 18.46 -11.00 -5.19
N GLU A 166 18.21 -10.77 -3.90
CA GLU A 166 19.01 -9.84 -3.08
C GLU A 166 20.11 -10.53 -2.24
N GLY A 167 20.26 -11.85 -2.36
CA GLY A 167 21.26 -12.63 -1.63
C GLY A 167 22.67 -12.65 -2.24
N GLU A 168 22.88 -12.14 -3.45
CA GLU A 168 24.20 -12.17 -4.10
C GLU A 168 24.83 -10.76 -4.14
N PRO A 169 25.96 -10.54 -3.45
CA PRO A 169 26.61 -9.23 -3.44
C PRO A 169 27.07 -8.88 -4.86
N ARG A 170 26.49 -7.82 -5.41
CA ARG A 170 26.87 -7.27 -6.72
C ARG A 170 28.39 -7.01 -6.73
N PRO A 171 29.18 -7.64 -7.61
CA PRO A 171 30.63 -7.51 -7.59
C PRO A 171 31.03 -6.06 -7.80
N ALA A 172 31.97 -5.59 -6.99
CA ALA A 172 32.51 -4.24 -7.09
C ALA A 172 33.08 -4.04 -8.51
N ARG A 173 32.60 -3.02 -9.22
CA ARG A 173 33.14 -2.66 -10.54
C ARG A 173 34.65 -2.40 -10.40
N PRO A 174 35.51 -2.98 -11.25
CA PRO A 174 36.94 -2.72 -11.20
C PRO A 174 37.20 -1.25 -11.49
N ARG A 175 37.97 -0.60 -10.61
CA ARG A 175 38.51 0.74 -10.85
C ARG A 175 39.51 0.62 -12.00
N THR A 176 39.17 1.13 -13.17
CA THR A 176 40.12 1.36 -14.24
C THR A 176 41.18 2.35 -13.74
N ALA A 177 42.41 1.86 -13.59
CA ALA A 177 43.58 2.70 -13.40
C ALA A 177 43.95 3.31 -14.74
N GLY A 178 43.68 4.61 -14.91
CA GLY A 178 44.21 5.40 -16.02
C GLY A 178 45.68 5.71 -15.76
N ARG A 179 46.53 5.38 -16.73
CA ARG A 179 47.91 5.87 -16.86
C ARG A 179 47.93 7.33 -17.28
#